data_AF-A0A6P0P6G7-F1
#
_entry.id   AF-A0A6P0P6G7-F1
#
_cell.length_a   1.000
_cell.length_b   1.000
_cell.length_c   1.000
_cell.angle_alpha   90.00
_cell.angle_beta   90.00
_cell.angle_gamma   90.00
#
_symmetry.space_group_name_H-M   'P 1'
#
loop_
_entity.id
_entity.type
_entity.pdbx_description
1 polymer ?
#
loop_
_entity_poly.entity_id
_entity_poly.type
_entity_poly.pdbx_seq_one_letter_code
_entity_poly.pdbx_strand_id
1 'polypeptide(L)'
;MYYYYRLQSASPIFPMATDSQKKTQYKYLGKPGSEADIDAVEKMTRRDIIDELERVIYSLPESYLDICFGGEIEPDPSYALQDDQ
;
A
#
# COMPACT_ATOMS: atom_id res chain seq x y z
N MET A 1 -17.91 12.66 -26.42
CA MET A 1 -16.62 12.46 -25.72
C MET A 1 -16.63 11.04 -25.17
N TYR A 2 -15.78 10.13 -25.63
CA TYR A 2 -15.63 8.80 -25.02
C TYR A 2 -14.43 8.85 -24.07
N TYR A 3 -14.68 8.84 -22.77
CA TYR A 3 -13.63 8.63 -21.78
C TYR A 3 -13.34 7.13 -21.77
N TYR A 4 -12.14 6.76 -22.18
CA TYR A 4 -11.70 5.38 -22.17
C TYR A 4 -10.72 5.18 -21.02
N TYR A 5 -11.05 4.26 -20.12
CA TYR A 5 -10.16 3.93 -19.02
C TYR A 5 -8.98 3.11 -19.53
N ARG A 6 -7.78 3.47 -19.08
CA ARG A 6 -6.54 2.76 -19.37
C ARG A 6 -5.87 2.36 -18.07
N LEU A 7 -5.45 1.11 -17.97
CA LEU A 7 -4.48 0.69 -16.96
C LEU A 7 -3.09 1.08 -17.44
N GLN A 8 -2.31 1.67 -16.55
CA GLN A 8 -0.91 1.96 -16.75
C GLN A 8 -0.08 1.22 -15.70
N SER A 9 1.06 0.70 -16.12
CA SER A 9 2.02 0.01 -15.26
C SER A 9 3.38 0.67 -15.39
N ALA A 10 4.20 0.60 -14.32
CA ALA A 10 5.56 1.14 -14.33
C ALA A 10 6.46 0.39 -15.34
N SER A 11 6.25 -0.92 -15.49
CA SER A 11 7.02 -1.80 -16.38
C SER A 11 6.12 -2.36 -17.48
N PRO A 12 6.62 -2.61 -18.70
CA PRO A 12 5.82 -3.15 -19.79
C PRO A 12 5.44 -4.62 -19.51
N ILE A 13 4.22 -4.83 -19.02
CA ILE A 13 3.72 -6.15 -18.61
C ILE A 13 2.55 -6.65 -19.45
N PHE A 14 1.82 -5.76 -20.13
CA PHE A 14 0.64 -6.14 -20.90
C PHE A 14 1.03 -6.57 -22.32
N PRO A 15 0.51 -7.66 -22.87
CA PRO A 15 0.78 -8.03 -24.25
C PRO A 15 0.20 -7.00 -25.21
N MET A 16 0.93 -6.66 -26.27
CA MET A 16 0.39 -5.77 -27.32
C MET A 16 -0.69 -6.50 -28.12
N ALA A 17 -1.75 -5.78 -28.48
CA ALA A 17 -2.83 -6.33 -29.30
C ALA A 17 -2.37 -6.75 -30.71
N THR A 18 -1.33 -6.08 -31.23
CA THR A 18 -0.78 -6.33 -32.57
C THR A 18 0.32 -7.38 -32.59
N ASP A 19 0.96 -7.66 -31.45
CA ASP A 19 2.11 -8.56 -31.35
C ASP A 19 2.22 -9.09 -29.91
N SER A 20 1.80 -10.34 -29.68
CA SER A 20 1.77 -10.94 -28.35
C SER A 20 3.16 -11.23 -27.76
N GLN A 21 4.23 -11.18 -28.57
CA GLN A 21 5.60 -11.31 -28.07
C GLN A 21 6.14 -10.00 -27.49
N LYS A 22 5.50 -8.87 -27.80
CA LYS A 22 5.87 -7.55 -27.28
C LYS A 22 4.94 -7.15 -26.14
N LYS A 23 5.52 -6.46 -25.16
CA LYS A 23 4.80 -5.94 -24.01
C LYS A 23 4.72 -4.42 -24.05
N THR A 24 3.64 -3.87 -23.48
CA THR A 24 3.37 -2.45 -23.33
C THR A 24 3.04 -2.14 -21.87
N GLN A 25 3.29 -0.89 -21.48
CA GLN A 25 2.90 -0.37 -20.17
C GLN A 25 1.40 -0.08 -20.06
N TYR A 26 0.70 -0.01 -21.19
CA TYR A 26 -0.69 0.44 -21.26
C TYR A 26 -1.63 -0.69 -21.67
N LYS A 27 -2.73 -0.86 -20.94
CA LYS A 27 -3.86 -1.72 -21.33
C LYS A 27 -5.13 -0.91 -21.40
N TYR A 28 -5.78 -0.96 -22.56
CA TYR A 28 -7.06 -0.30 -22.77
C TYR A 28 -8.20 -1.18 -22.23
N LEU A 29 -9.11 -0.59 -21.46
CA LEU A 29 -10.17 -1.34 -20.77
C LEU A 29 -11.51 -1.33 -21.51
N GLY A 30 -11.60 -0.60 -22.63
CA GLY A 30 -12.84 -0.49 -23.37
C GLY A 30 -13.78 0.56 -22.78
N LYS A 31 -15.09 0.30 -22.88
CA LYS A 31 -16.12 1.22 -22.39
C LYS A 31 -16.33 1.03 -20.88
N PRO A 32 -16.73 2.08 -20.15
CA PRO A 32 -17.13 1.97 -18.76
C PRO A 32 -18.19 0.89 -18.54
N GLY A 33 -18.02 0.07 -17.51
CA GLY A 33 -18.95 -1.02 -17.17
C GLY A 33 -18.82 -2.27 -18.05
N SER A 34 -17.86 -2.32 -18.96
CA SER A 34 -17.50 -3.57 -19.63
C SER A 34 -16.82 -4.54 -18.65
N GLU A 35 -16.84 -5.83 -18.95
CA GLU A 35 -16.22 -6.85 -18.10
C GLU A 35 -14.73 -6.55 -17.81
N ALA A 36 -13.98 -6.08 -18.81
CA ALA A 36 -12.57 -5.73 -18.64
C ALA A 36 -12.36 -4.49 -17.76
N ASP A 37 -13.30 -3.54 -17.77
CA ASP A 37 -13.28 -2.35 -16.91
C ASP A 37 -13.59 -2.73 -15.45
N ILE A 38 -14.64 -3.52 -15.23
CA ILE A 38 -15.02 -4.01 -13.90
C ILE A 38 -13.90 -4.86 -13.29
N ASP A 39 -13.35 -5.81 -14.05
CA ASP A 39 -12.23 -6.66 -13.60
C ASP A 39 -10.99 -5.83 -13.24
N ALA A 40 -10.70 -4.77 -14.00
CA ALA A 40 -9.59 -3.86 -13.68
C ALA A 40 -9.83 -3.10 -12.36
N VAL A 41 -11.02 -2.54 -12.17
CA VAL A 41 -11.39 -1.82 -10.93
C VAL A 41 -11.33 -2.75 -9.72
N GLU A 42 -11.86 -3.97 -9.84
CA GLU A 42 -11.78 -4.97 -8.77
C GLU A 42 -10.32 -5.31 -8.43
N LYS A 43 -9.47 -5.53 -9.43
CA LYS A 43 -8.06 -5.85 -9.21
C LYS A 43 -7.30 -4.70 -8.56
N MET A 44 -7.57 -3.46 -8.95
CA MET A 44 -6.99 -2.28 -8.31
C MET A 44 -7.44 -2.19 -6.84
N THR A 45 -8.74 -2.34 -6.58
CA THR A 45 -9.29 -2.31 -5.21
C THR A 45 -8.64 -3.38 -4.33
N ARG A 46 -8.46 -4.61 -4.84
CA ARG A 46 -7.78 -5.69 -4.12
C ARG A 46 -6.30 -5.36 -3.85
N ARG A 47 -5.61 -4.74 -4.82
CA ARG A 47 -4.22 -4.29 -4.64
C ARG A 47 -4.12 -3.24 -3.55
N ASP A 48 -4.99 -2.24 -3.57
CA ASP A 48 -4.99 -1.18 -2.55
C ASP A 48 -5.20 -1.77 -1.14
N ILE A 49 -6.13 -2.72 -1.00
CA ILE A 49 -6.34 -3.43 0.27
C ILE A 49 -5.07 -4.19 0.72
N ILE A 50 -4.40 -4.88 -0.20
CA ILE A 50 -3.15 -5.60 0.12
C ILE A 50 -2.07 -4.63 0.57
N ASP A 51 -1.87 -3.53 -0.17
CA ASP A 51 -0.82 -2.55 0.12
C ASP A 51 -1.05 -1.88 1.49
N GLU A 52 -2.31 -1.58 1.85
CA GLU A 52 -2.63 -1.06 3.19
C GLU A 52 -2.43 -2.12 4.30
N LEU A 53 -2.78 -3.39 4.06
CA LEU A 53 -2.50 -4.47 5.02
C LEU A 53 -1.00 -4.66 5.24
N GLU A 54 -0.20 -4.59 4.18
CA GLU A 54 1.26 -4.63 4.27
C GLU A 54 1.80 -3.46 5.09
N ARG A 55 1.32 -2.23 4.84
CA ARG A 55 1.68 -1.06 5.65
C ARG A 55 1.34 -1.23 7.12
N VAL A 56 0.16 -1.75 7.44
CA VAL A 56 -0.25 -2.02 8.82
C VAL A 56 0.72 -3.00 9.47
N ILE A 57 1.05 -4.12 8.79
CA ILE A 57 2.02 -5.10 9.29
C ILE A 57 3.38 -4.44 9.59
N TYR A 58 3.86 -3.55 8.71
CA TYR A 58 5.11 -2.83 8.94
C TYR A 58 5.05 -1.80 10.06
N SER A 59 3.87 -1.21 10.32
CA SER A 59 3.69 -0.20 11.37
C SER A 59 3.52 -0.77 12.78
N LEU A 60 3.09 -2.04 12.90
CA LEU A 60 2.82 -2.68 14.19
C LEU A 60 4.08 -2.80 15.08
N PRO A 61 5.26 -3.22 14.57
CA PRO A 61 6.49 -3.26 15.37
C PRO A 61 6.89 -1.89 15.91
N GLU A 62 6.81 -0.84 15.09
CA GLU A 62 7.13 0.54 15.51
C GLU A 62 6.18 1.00 16.64
N SER A 63 4.89 0.71 16.49
CA SER A 63 3.89 1.02 17.52
C SER A 63 4.15 0.27 18.83
N TYR A 64 4.59 -1.00 18.73
CA TYR A 64 4.96 -1.80 19.90
C TYR A 64 6.19 -1.23 20.63
N LEU A 65 7.22 -0.82 19.88
CA LEU A 65 8.42 -0.22 20.46
C LEU A 65 8.10 1.10 21.15
N ASP A 66 7.25 1.93 20.54
CA ASP A 66 6.79 3.19 21.14
C ASP A 66 6.07 2.96 22.47
N ILE A 67 5.17 1.98 22.54
CA ILE A 67 4.45 1.64 23.79
C ILE A 67 5.40 1.09 24.85
N CYS A 68 6.32 0.19 24.49
CA CYS A 68 7.18 -0.50 25.46
C CYS A 68 8.38 0.32 25.92
N PHE A 69 8.87 1.24 25.07
CA PHE A 69 10.15 1.92 25.28
C PHE A 69 10.12 3.43 24.98
N GLY A 70 9.04 3.95 24.39
CA GLY A 70 8.89 5.35 23.99
C GLY A 70 8.28 6.26 25.06
N GLY A 71 7.84 5.72 26.20
CA GLY A 71 7.43 6.54 27.34
C GLY A 71 8.65 7.20 27.99
N GLU A 72 8.57 8.50 28.26
CA GLU A 72 9.41 9.09 29.31
C GLU A 72 9.15 8.27 30.57
N ILE A 73 10.17 7.55 31.04
CA ILE A 73 10.12 6.87 32.33
C ILE A 73 9.90 8.00 33.33
N GLU A 74 8.67 8.12 33.85
CA GLU A 74 8.41 9.01 34.97
C GLU A 74 9.41 8.59 36.05
N PRO A 75 10.34 9.46 36.47
CA PRO A 75 11.39 9.08 37.38
C PRO A 75 10.70 8.60 38.65
N ASP A 76 10.91 7.33 39.00
CA ASP A 76 10.33 6.77 40.22
C ASP A 76 10.81 7.65 41.40
N PRO A 77 9.90 8.31 42.13
CA PRO A 77 10.24 9.29 43.15
C PRO A 77 11.03 8.67 44.31
N SER A 78 11.09 7.33 44.41
CA SER A 78 11.96 6.63 45.37
C SER A 78 13.46 6.82 45.08
N TYR A 79 13.86 7.09 43.84
CA TYR A 79 15.27 7.38 43.49
C TYR A 79 15.69 8.82 43.84
N ALA A 80 14.74 9.74 44.04
CA ALA A 80 15.05 11.13 44.42
C ALA A 80 15.46 11.29 45.90
N LEU A 81 15.23 10.27 46.73
CA LEU A 81 15.48 10.30 48.18
C LEU A 81 16.83 9.67 48.59
N GLN A 82 17.61 9.16 47.63
CA GLN A 82 18.87 8.45 47.91
C GLN A 82 20.12 9.33 47.81
N ASP A 83 20.02 10.56 47.28
CA ASP A 83 21.17 11.47 47.11
C ASP A 83 21.47 12.33 48.36
N ASP A 84 20.72 12.17 49.46
CA ASP A 84 20.89 12.93 50.73
C ASP A 84 21.59 12.11 51.84
N GLN A 85 22.59 11.27 51.53
CA GLN A 85 23.38 10.56 52.55
C GLN A 85 24.90 10.52 52.33
#